data_AF-A0A7X9B8M0-F1
#
_entry.id   AF-A0A7X9B8M0-F1
#
_cell.length_a   1.000
_cell.length_b   1.000
_cell.length_c   1.000
_cell.angle_alpha   90.00
_cell.angle_beta   90.00
_cell.angle_gamma   90.00
#
_symmetry.space_group_name_H-M   'P 1'
#
loop_
_entity.id
_entity.type
_entity.pdbx_description
1 polymer ?
#
loop_
_entity_poly.entity_id
_entity_poly.type
_entity_poly.pdbx_seq_one_letter_code
_entity_poly.pdbx_strand_id
1 'polypeptide(L)'
;MSHFYTPLRYPGGKTKLFPLVSEIISMNNLSDCTYIEPFAGGAGLALKLLLKGIANKIVINDYDYAIYCIWDTILEQTEEMCEFIEDVPLTVSEWRRQREIYNDHEKHSKKEIGMAAFFLNRTNISGVLKGGVIGGL
;
A
#
# COMPACT_ATOMS: atom_id res chain seq x y z
N MET A 1 8.17 -9.15 -17.92
CA MET A 1 8.27 -8.09 -16.89
C MET A 1 7.67 -8.60 -15.59
N SER A 2 8.31 -8.39 -14.44
CA SER A 2 7.69 -8.73 -13.15
C SER A 2 6.55 -7.76 -12.89
N HIS A 3 5.31 -8.24 -12.93
CA HIS A 3 4.15 -7.42 -12.62
C HIS A 3 4.00 -7.34 -11.10
N PHE A 4 4.16 -6.14 -10.54
CA PHE A 4 3.88 -5.87 -9.13
C PHE A 4 2.41 -5.53 -9.00
N TYR A 5 1.71 -6.25 -8.12
CA TYR A 5 0.26 -6.11 -7.92
C TYR A 5 -0.09 -5.08 -6.84
N THR A 6 0.90 -4.50 -6.17
CA THR A 6 0.71 -3.49 -5.13
C THR A 6 1.33 -2.16 -5.56
N PRO A 7 0.71 -1.02 -5.22
CA PRO A 7 1.28 0.29 -5.51
C PRO A 7 2.39 0.68 -4.51
N LEU A 8 2.55 -0.07 -3.41
CA LEU A 8 3.49 0.24 -2.33
C LEU A 8 4.84 -0.47 -2.47
N ARG A 9 5.92 0.24 -2.13
CA ARG A 9 7.21 -0.37 -1.80
C ARG A 9 7.21 -0.68 -0.32
N TYR A 10 7.02 -1.94 0.04
CA TYR A 10 6.89 -2.34 1.44
C TYR A 10 7.86 -3.48 1.80
N PRO A 11 8.63 -3.35 2.89
CA PRO A 11 9.48 -4.43 3.39
C PRO A 11 8.70 -5.71 3.66
N GLY A 12 9.35 -6.87 3.46
CA GLY A 12 8.71 -8.16 3.73
C GLY A 12 7.62 -8.57 2.73
N GLY A 13 7.64 -8.01 1.51
CA GLY A 13 6.65 -8.29 0.46
C GLY A 13 6.37 -9.79 0.28
N LYS A 14 5.18 -10.22 0.71
CA LYS A 14 4.76 -11.64 0.73
C LYS A 14 4.40 -12.19 -0.64
N THR A 15 4.52 -11.41 -1.71
CA THR A 15 4.23 -11.84 -3.09
C THR A 15 5.05 -13.07 -3.51
N LYS A 16 6.24 -13.27 -2.93
CA LYS A 16 7.06 -14.48 -3.15
C LYS A 16 6.40 -15.77 -2.64
N LEU A 17 5.48 -15.68 -1.67
CA LEU A 17 4.71 -16.82 -1.15
C LEU A 17 3.56 -17.24 -2.07
N PHE A 18 3.30 -16.48 -3.14
CA PHE A 18 2.18 -16.75 -4.04
C PHE A 18 2.14 -18.20 -4.54
N PRO A 19 3.22 -18.83 -5.06
CA PRO A 19 3.17 -20.21 -5.53
C PRO A 19 2.68 -21.18 -4.44
N LEU A 20 3.25 -21.08 -3.24
CA LEU A 20 2.89 -21.92 -2.09
C LEU A 20 1.43 -21.71 -1.69
N VAL A 21 0.99 -20.47 -1.53
CA VAL A 21 -0.38 -20.18 -1.06
C VAL A 21 -1.41 -20.56 -2.11
N SER A 22 -1.14 -20.34 -3.41
CA SER A 22 -2.01 -20.79 -4.49
C SER A 22 -2.13 -22.31 -4.55
N GLU A 23 -1.04 -23.03 -4.27
CA GLU A 23 -1.04 -24.50 -4.23
C GLU A 23 -1.86 -25.01 -3.05
N ILE A 24 -1.69 -24.42 -1.86
CA ILE A 24 -2.50 -24.76 -0.68
C ILE A 24 -4.00 -24.54 -0.97
N ILE A 25 -4.38 -23.41 -1.58
CA ILE A 25 -5.78 -23.14 -1.94
C ILE A 25 -6.31 -24.20 -2.90
N SER A 26 -5.54 -24.52 -3.95
CA SER A 26 -5.90 -25.51 -4.96
C SER A 26 -6.07 -26.92 -4.38
N MET A 27 -5.08 -27.39 -3.61
CA MET A 27 -5.09 -28.73 -3.00
C MET A 27 -6.25 -28.96 -2.04
N ASN A 28 -6.78 -27.88 -1.44
CA ASN A 28 -7.91 -27.94 -0.52
C ASN A 28 -9.26 -27.64 -1.20
N ASN A 29 -9.30 -27.50 -2.53
CA ASN A 29 -10.49 -27.11 -3.30
C ASN A 29 -11.13 -25.81 -2.76
N LEU A 30 -10.30 -24.85 -2.37
CA LEU A 30 -10.71 -23.54 -1.85
C LEU A 30 -10.75 -22.46 -2.94
N SER A 31 -10.92 -22.85 -4.20
CA SER A 31 -11.25 -21.92 -5.29
C SER A 31 -12.48 -21.10 -4.88
N ASP A 32 -12.43 -19.78 -5.06
CA ASP A 32 -13.43 -18.79 -4.60
C ASP A 32 -13.40 -18.44 -3.09
N CYS A 33 -12.32 -18.74 -2.38
CA CYS A 33 -12.21 -18.36 -0.97
C CYS A 33 -12.15 -16.83 -0.73
N THR A 34 -12.44 -16.45 0.51
CA THR A 34 -12.06 -15.13 1.05
C THR A 34 -10.68 -15.25 1.70
N TYR A 35 -9.67 -14.60 1.13
CA TYR A 35 -8.32 -14.58 1.69
C TYR A 35 -8.19 -13.42 2.69
N ILE A 36 -7.72 -13.71 3.91
CA ILE A 36 -7.59 -12.72 4.99
C ILE A 36 -6.11 -12.53 5.30
N GLU A 37 -5.61 -11.29 5.21
CA GLU A 37 -4.23 -10.90 5.53
C GLU A 37 -4.20 -9.86 6.66
N PRO A 38 -4.08 -10.29 7.94
CA PRO A 38 -4.15 -9.39 9.09
C PRO A 38 -2.97 -8.40 9.25
N PHE A 39 -1.87 -8.68 8.53
CA PHE A 39 -0.62 -7.91 8.54
C PHE A 39 -0.24 -7.55 7.10
N ALA A 40 -1.12 -6.81 6.44
CA ALA A 40 -1.08 -6.64 5.00
C ALA A 40 0.15 -5.88 4.53
N GLY A 41 0.48 -4.77 5.19
CA GLY A 41 1.47 -3.82 4.71
C GLY A 41 1.14 -3.38 3.28
N GLY A 42 1.97 -3.82 2.34
CA GLY A 42 1.73 -3.64 0.90
C GLY A 42 0.67 -4.56 0.27
N ALA A 43 0.10 -5.54 0.97
CA ALA A 43 -0.94 -6.46 0.47
C ALA A 43 -0.59 -7.20 -0.84
N GLY A 44 0.70 -7.31 -1.18
CA GLY A 44 1.14 -7.79 -2.49
C GLY A 44 0.84 -9.27 -2.76
N LEU A 45 0.55 -10.07 -1.73
CA LEU A 45 0.07 -11.45 -1.88
C LEU A 45 -1.44 -11.46 -2.08
N ALA A 46 -2.20 -10.84 -1.18
CA ALA A 46 -3.65 -10.72 -1.27
C ALA A 46 -4.11 -10.18 -2.63
N LEU A 47 -3.55 -9.05 -3.09
CA LEU A 47 -3.90 -8.46 -4.38
C LEU A 47 -3.57 -9.38 -5.56
N LYS A 48 -2.46 -10.12 -5.48
CA LYS A 48 -2.09 -11.08 -6.53
C LYS A 48 -3.05 -12.26 -6.57
N LEU A 49 -3.51 -12.76 -5.42
CA LEU A 49 -4.53 -13.82 -5.34
C LEU A 49 -5.87 -13.34 -5.93
N LEU A 50 -6.30 -12.13 -5.57
CA LEU A 50 -7.52 -11.52 -6.09
C LEU A 50 -7.46 -11.34 -7.62
N LEU A 51 -6.43 -10.65 -8.11
CA LEU A 51 -6.32 -10.28 -9.52
C LEU A 51 -5.98 -11.46 -10.44
N LYS A 52 -5.57 -12.60 -9.89
CA LYS A 52 -5.43 -13.87 -10.61
C LYS A 52 -6.68 -14.75 -10.55
N GLY A 53 -7.74 -14.30 -9.87
CA GLY A 53 -8.98 -15.06 -9.71
C GLY A 53 -8.82 -16.30 -8.81
N ILE A 54 -7.80 -16.36 -7.96
CA ILE A 54 -7.59 -17.48 -7.03
C ILE A 54 -8.43 -17.30 -5.76
N ALA A 55 -8.54 -16.06 -5.29
CA ALA A 55 -9.47 -15.65 -4.24
C ALA A 55 -10.52 -14.73 -4.85
N ASN A 56 -11.79 -14.89 -4.46
CA ASN A 56 -12.88 -14.05 -4.94
C ASN A 56 -13.00 -12.74 -4.11
N LYS A 57 -12.54 -12.79 -2.86
CA LYS A 57 -12.51 -11.65 -1.96
C LYS A 57 -11.23 -11.65 -1.16
N ILE A 58 -10.73 -10.45 -0.86
CA ILE A 58 -9.66 -10.27 0.11
C ILE A 58 -10.14 -9.38 1.25
N VAL A 59 -9.62 -9.64 2.45
CA VAL A 59 -9.76 -8.78 3.62
C VAL A 59 -8.35 -8.49 4.11
N ILE A 60 -7.98 -7.21 4.14
CA ILE A 60 -6.67 -6.77 4.60
C ILE A 60 -6.83 -5.94 5.87
N ASN A 61 -5.86 -6.08 6.77
CA ASN A 61 -5.74 -5.25 7.96
C ASN A 61 -4.27 -4.92 8.18
N ASP A 62 -3.99 -3.80 8.83
CA ASP A 62 -2.68 -3.49 9.37
C ASP A 62 -2.82 -2.69 10.66
N TYR A 63 -1.84 -2.81 11.56
CA TYR A 63 -1.80 -2.04 12.79
C TYR A 63 -1.36 -0.59 12.53
N ASP A 64 -0.51 -0.38 11.51
CA ASP A 64 -0.02 0.94 11.18
C ASP A 64 -1.16 1.80 10.60
N TYR A 65 -1.51 2.86 11.33
CA TYR A 65 -2.60 3.75 10.95
C TYR A 65 -2.38 4.44 9.60
N ALA A 66 -1.14 4.76 9.23
CA ALA A 66 -0.84 5.39 7.95
C ALA A 66 -1.02 4.38 6.80
N ILE A 67 -0.67 3.10 7.01
CA ILE A 67 -0.94 2.03 6.04
C ILE A 67 -2.45 1.81 5.88
N TYR A 68 -3.20 1.80 6.98
CA TYR A 68 -4.67 1.79 6.92
C TYR A 68 -5.20 2.97 6.10
N CYS A 69 -4.75 4.20 6.39
CA CYS A 69 -5.19 5.40 5.67
C CYS A 69 -4.86 5.37 4.18
N ILE A 70 -3.71 4.80 3.77
CA ILE A 70 -3.39 4.60 2.35
C ILE A 70 -4.45 3.73 1.68
N TRP A 71 -4.75 2.55 2.24
CA TRP A 71 -5.71 1.62 1.63
C TRP A 71 -7.14 2.18 1.64
N ASP A 72 -7.55 2.80 2.73
CA ASP A 72 -8.83 3.51 2.87
C ASP A 72 -8.97 4.59 1.79
N THR A 73 -7.93 5.41 1.60
CA THR A 73 -7.91 6.47 0.57
C THR A 73 -7.94 5.91 -0.86
N ILE A 74 -7.19 4.84 -1.14
CA ILE A 74 -7.20 4.19 -2.46
C ILE A 74 -8.60 3.67 -2.82
N LEU A 75 -9.31 3.08 -1.85
CA LEU A 75 -10.62 2.46 -2.07
C LEU A 75 -11.76 3.48 -2.10
N GLU A 76 -11.73 4.47 -1.21
CA GLU A 76 -12.85 5.39 -1.02
C GLU A 76 -12.69 6.71 -1.77
N GLN A 77 -11.46 7.08 -2.15
CA GLN A 77 -11.13 8.38 -2.77
C GLN A 77 -10.27 8.20 -4.03
N THR A 78 -10.59 7.19 -4.85
CA THR A 78 -9.76 6.75 -5.98
C THR A 78 -9.43 7.86 -6.97
N GLU A 79 -10.42 8.67 -7.38
CA GLU A 79 -10.22 9.75 -8.37
C GLU A 79 -9.27 10.82 -7.83
N GLU A 80 -9.51 11.32 -6.61
CA GLU A 80 -8.64 12.31 -5.97
C GLU A 80 -7.22 11.78 -5.73
N MET A 81 -7.07 10.48 -5.45
CA MET A 81 -5.76 9.85 -5.30
C MET A 81 -4.99 9.82 -6.64
N CYS A 82 -5.69 9.52 -7.74
CA CYS A 82 -5.10 9.57 -9.08
C CYS A 82 -4.67 10.99 -9.46
N GLU A 83 -5.55 11.99 -9.27
CA GLU A 83 -5.24 13.40 -9.51
C GLU A 83 -4.04 13.85 -8.67
N PHE A 84 -4.01 13.51 -7.37
CA PHE A 84 -2.88 13.81 -6.50
C PHE A 84 -1.57 13.21 -7.03
N ILE A 85 -1.57 11.97 -7.50
CA ILE A 85 -0.36 11.31 -8.04
C ILE A 85 0.12 12.00 -9.32
N GLU A 86 -0.80 12.47 -10.16
CA GLU A 86 -0.48 13.13 -11.43
C GLU A 86 0.08 14.55 -11.22
N ASP A 87 -0.48 15.29 -10.25
CA ASP A 87 -0.24 16.73 -10.12
C ASP A 87 0.74 17.13 -9.00
N VAL A 88 1.00 16.25 -8.01
CA VAL A 88 1.80 16.63 -6.84
C VAL A 88 3.24 17.02 -7.22
N PRO A 89 3.74 18.22 -6.81
CA PRO A 89 5.09 18.64 -7.13
C PRO A 89 6.16 17.76 -6.46
N LEU A 90 7.08 17.20 -7.23
CA LEU A 90 8.20 16.40 -6.71
C LEU A 90 9.36 17.29 -6.24
N THR A 91 9.12 18.09 -5.20
CA THR A 91 10.09 19.04 -4.62
C THR A 91 10.41 18.71 -3.16
N VAL A 92 11.57 19.17 -2.67
CA VAL A 92 11.94 19.01 -1.24
C VAL A 92 10.97 19.76 -0.32
N SER A 93 10.48 20.93 -0.74
CA SER A 93 9.46 21.68 0.01
C SER A 93 8.18 20.88 0.15
N GLU A 94 7.72 20.26 -0.93
CA GLU A 94 6.53 19.42 -0.90
C GLU A 94 6.76 18.17 -0.05
N TRP A 95 7.93 17.55 -0.16
CA TRP A 95 8.29 16.43 0.72
C TRP A 95 8.22 16.80 2.20
N ARG A 96 8.72 17.99 2.60
CA ARG A 96 8.62 18.46 3.99
C ARG A 96 7.17 18.65 4.41
N ARG A 97 6.34 19.25 3.56
CA ARG A 97 4.90 19.41 3.79
C ARG A 97 4.20 18.07 4.03
N GLN A 98 4.44 17.10 3.14
CA GLN A 98 3.87 15.75 3.27
C GLN A 98 4.41 15.03 4.51
N ARG A 99 5.68 15.27 4.89
CA ARG A 99 6.24 14.73 6.12
C ARG A 99 5.61 15.32 7.38
N GLU A 100 5.24 16.60 7.37
CA GLU A 100 4.52 17.25 8.46
C GLU A 100 3.11 16.65 8.61
N ILE A 101 2.36 16.52 7.51
CA ILE A 101 1.03 15.90 7.49
C ILE A 101 1.09 14.48 8.05
N TYR A 102 2.07 13.68 7.61
CA TYR A 102 2.29 12.32 8.10
C TYR A 102 2.65 12.26 9.59
N ASN A 103 3.31 13.26 10.16
CA ASN A 103 3.69 13.23 11.57
C ASN A 103 2.56 13.72 12.51
N ASP A 104 1.61 14.50 12.02
CA ASP A 104 0.55 15.15 12.81
C ASP A 104 -0.85 14.57 12.51
N HIS A 105 -1.01 13.26 12.73
CA HIS A 105 -2.25 12.53 12.41
C HIS A 105 -3.51 13.12 13.06
N GLU A 106 -3.39 13.81 14.21
CA GLU A 106 -4.54 14.36 14.93
C GLU A 106 -5.14 15.61 14.25
N LYS A 107 -4.35 16.29 13.41
CA LYS A 107 -4.77 17.53 12.73
C LYS A 107 -5.18 17.34 11.27
N HIS A 108 -5.06 16.11 10.76
CA HIS A 108 -5.30 15.81 9.35
C HIS A 108 -6.35 14.71 9.18
N SER A 109 -7.11 14.80 8.10
CA SER A 109 -8.06 13.77 7.71
C SER A 109 -7.35 12.48 7.28
N LYS A 110 -8.07 11.35 7.33
CA LYS A 110 -7.56 10.05 6.83
C LYS A 110 -7.04 10.15 5.39
N LYS A 111 -7.74 10.91 4.54
CA LYS A 111 -7.37 11.15 3.15
C LYS A 111 -6.02 11.84 3.04
N GLU A 112 -5.84 12.96 3.75
CA GLU A 112 -4.58 13.71 3.74
C GLU A 112 -3.42 12.84 4.23
N ILE A 113 -3.65 12.06 5.30
CA ILE A 113 -2.65 11.12 5.84
C ILE A 113 -2.33 10.03 4.82
N GLY A 114 -3.33 9.46 4.15
CA GLY A 114 -3.15 8.44 3.12
C GLY A 114 -2.33 8.94 1.93
N MET A 115 -2.66 10.11 1.40
CA MET A 115 -1.92 10.77 0.32
C MET A 115 -0.48 11.09 0.74
N ALA A 116 -0.28 11.66 1.93
CA ALA A 116 1.03 11.98 2.48
C ALA A 116 1.90 10.72 2.68
N ALA A 117 1.34 9.69 3.30
CA ALA A 117 2.03 8.42 3.51
C ALA A 117 2.37 7.74 2.18
N PHE A 118 1.48 7.77 1.19
CA PHE A 118 1.79 7.27 -0.15
C PHE A 118 2.91 8.05 -0.82
N PHE A 119 2.86 9.39 -0.78
CA PHE A 119 3.92 10.25 -1.30
C PHE A 119 5.27 9.87 -0.70
N LEU A 120 5.35 9.80 0.63
CA LEU A 120 6.57 9.40 1.35
C LEU A 120 7.01 7.98 0.98
N ASN A 121 6.10 7.02 0.79
CA ASN A 121 6.44 5.68 0.31
C ASN A 121 7.09 5.72 -1.09
N ARG A 122 6.67 6.65 -1.95
CA ARG A 122 7.20 6.82 -3.32
C ARG A 122 8.44 7.69 -3.40
N THR A 123 8.69 8.56 -2.43
CA THR A 123 9.84 9.50 -2.45
C THR A 123 10.92 9.19 -1.43
N ASN A 124 10.69 8.31 -0.46
CA ASN A 124 11.71 7.93 0.53
C ASN A 124 12.58 6.76 0.07
N ILE A 125 13.80 6.71 0.59
CA ILE A 125 14.73 5.60 0.39
C ILE A 125 14.05 4.29 0.77
N SER A 126 14.07 3.33 -0.17
CA SER A 126 13.46 2.01 -0.04
C SER A 126 11.95 1.99 0.27
N GLY A 127 11.25 3.13 0.12
CA GLY A 127 9.84 3.29 0.49
C GLY A 127 9.56 3.22 1.98
N VAL A 128 10.57 3.40 2.82
CA VAL A 128 10.40 3.45 4.27
C VAL A 128 9.74 4.78 4.65
N LEU A 129 8.54 4.74 5.21
CA LEU A 129 7.77 5.95 5.57
C LEU A 129 8.53 6.87 6.52
N LYS A 130 9.24 6.29 7.49
CA LYS A 130 10.10 7.02 8.43
C LYS A 130 11.48 7.38 7.87
N GLY A 131 11.83 6.90 6.68
CA GLY A 131 13.11 7.15 6.01
C GLY A 131 13.25 8.60 5.52
N GLY A 132 14.42 8.90 4.97
CA GLY A 132 14.71 10.17 4.30
C GLY A 132 14.41 10.12 2.80
N VAL A 133 14.48 11.29 2.16
CA VAL A 133 14.29 11.45 0.71
C VAL A 133 15.28 10.60 -0.09
N ILE A 134 14.85 10.03 -1.22
CA ILE A 134 15.75 9.42 -2.20
C ILE A 134 16.82 10.45 -2.63
N GLY A 135 18.09 10.06 -2.55
CA GLY A 135 19.22 10.95 -2.84
C GLY A 135 19.81 11.65 -1.61
N GLY A 136 19.15 11.55 -0.45
CA GLY A 136 19.62 12.13 0.81
C GLY A 136 19.19 13.58 1.04
N LEU A 137 19.09 13.95 2.32
CA LEU A 137 18.87 15.30 2.82
C LEU A 137 19.46 15.44 4.22
#